data_AF-A0A8H6PDM3-F1
#
_entry.id   AF-A0A8H6PDM3-F1
#
_cell.length_a   1.000
_cell.length_b   1.000
_cell.length_c   1.000
_cell.angle_alpha   90.00
_cell.angle_beta   90.00
_cell.angle_gamma   90.00
#
_symmetry.space_group_name_H-M   'P 1'
#
loop_
_entity.id
_entity.type
_entity.pdbx_description
1 polymer ?
#
loop_
_entity_poly.entity_id
_entity_poly.type
_entity_poly.pdbx_seq_one_letter_code
_entity_poly.pdbx_strand_id
1 'polypeptide(L)'
;MASPAHCIYCFECLAASYKRREPIDLTAVEELWERYEQSKKLASLKDINDLVSQRDAAGLGQDGGEEEDDDDEGDDELDTTQRGSMKSKSSRPHSIKLPSVSRLQSQLSSDSSSVSTTPSVMSTKSSRSILSSSTAATTPISEYPQPETAEMRQQRPKDQYYPLFVTWNTLSKNGHKSLRGCIGTFEAQELEEGLKTYALTSAFDDSRFTPIPQSLLPSLSCSLTLLGSFEPCTNALDWVLGVHGIRISFIHRGRRYGATYLPDVAVEQGWTKEETLESLMRKAGWDGPTTGGVARRLLKGSSSSGHSGPGKPWEQVSDFRVVKYQGLKASASYAEWQEWREWVMSLKDGSEELLCPTTR
;
A
#
# COMPACT_ATOMS: atom_id res chain seq x y z
N MET A 1 1.45 -2.24 -12.24
CA MET A 1 1.31 -1.15 -11.22
C MET A 1 0.14 -1.50 -10.33
N ALA A 2 0.11 -1.09 -9.06
CA ALA A 2 -1.12 -1.13 -8.29
C ALA A 2 -2.11 -0.10 -8.87
N SER A 3 -3.40 -0.44 -8.94
CA SER A 3 -4.44 0.41 -9.53
C SER A 3 -5.60 0.63 -8.54
N PRO A 4 -6.44 1.66 -8.75
CA PRO A 4 -7.72 1.76 -8.05
C PRO A 4 -8.60 0.52 -8.26
N ALA A 5 -8.63 -0.08 -9.46
CA ALA A 5 -9.39 -1.29 -9.76
C ALA A 5 -9.04 -2.46 -8.81
N HIS A 6 -7.77 -2.62 -8.41
CA HIS A 6 -7.37 -3.62 -7.42
C HIS A 6 -8.01 -3.36 -6.05
N CYS A 7 -8.14 -2.09 -5.65
CA CYS A 7 -8.81 -1.70 -4.41
C CYS A 7 -10.34 -1.89 -4.49
N ILE A 8 -10.92 -1.69 -5.67
CA ILE A 8 -12.35 -1.94 -5.99
C ILE A 8 -12.64 -3.45 -5.91
N TYR A 9 -11.73 -4.30 -6.41
CA TYR A 9 -11.82 -5.75 -6.25
C TYR A 9 -11.72 -6.20 -4.78
N CYS A 10 -10.83 -5.59 -3.97
CA CYS A 10 -10.80 -5.83 -2.52
C CYS A 10 -12.15 -5.48 -1.84
N PHE A 11 -12.79 -4.38 -2.24
CA PHE A 11 -14.15 -4.04 -1.77
C PHE A 11 -15.22 -5.01 -2.27
N GLU A 12 -15.15 -5.48 -3.52
CA GLU A 12 -16.06 -6.53 -4.03
C GLU A 12 -15.92 -7.83 -3.23
N CYS A 13 -14.70 -8.28 -2.94
CA CYS A 13 -14.42 -9.44 -2.08
C CYS A 13 -15.03 -9.25 -0.68
N LEU A 14 -14.78 -8.11 -0.04
CA LEU A 14 -15.30 -7.82 1.30
C LEU A 14 -16.84 -7.74 1.31
N ALA A 15 -17.45 -7.07 0.33
CA ALA A 15 -18.91 -6.95 0.20
C ALA A 15 -19.57 -8.29 -0.22
N ALA A 16 -18.87 -9.14 -0.96
CA ALA A 16 -19.30 -10.50 -1.31
C ALA A 16 -19.36 -11.41 -0.08
N SER A 17 -18.35 -11.33 0.80
CA SER A 17 -18.28 -12.17 2.01
C SER A 17 -19.49 -12.00 2.95
N TYR A 18 -19.94 -10.77 3.23
CA TYR A 18 -21.14 -10.52 4.05
C TYR A 18 -22.42 -11.08 3.42
N LYS A 19 -22.49 -11.12 2.08
CA LYS A 19 -23.62 -11.66 1.32
C LYS A 19 -23.50 -13.17 1.05
N ARG A 20 -22.40 -13.82 1.46
CA ARG A 20 -22.07 -15.23 1.16
C ARG A 20 -22.17 -15.58 -0.34
N ARG A 21 -21.75 -14.64 -1.20
CA ARG A 21 -21.55 -14.87 -2.64
C ARG A 21 -20.05 -14.93 -2.94
N GLU A 22 -19.69 -15.48 -4.09
CA GLU A 22 -18.37 -15.21 -4.68
C GLU A 22 -18.31 -13.76 -5.21
N PRO A 23 -17.14 -13.09 -5.19
CA PRO A 23 -16.92 -11.86 -5.90
C PRO A 23 -16.86 -12.10 -7.42
N ILE A 24 -17.01 -11.02 -8.18
CA ILE A 24 -16.70 -10.95 -9.60
C ILE A 24 -15.17 -11.06 -9.81
N ASP A 25 -14.73 -11.79 -10.84
CA ASP A 25 -13.32 -11.95 -11.21
C ASP A 25 -12.58 -10.61 -11.33
N LEU A 26 -11.32 -10.56 -10.87
CA LEU A 26 -10.47 -9.37 -10.92
C LEU A 26 -10.36 -8.80 -12.35
N THR A 27 -10.21 -9.68 -13.34
CA THR A 27 -10.10 -9.31 -14.75
C THR A 27 -11.32 -8.49 -15.22
N ALA A 28 -12.53 -8.87 -14.78
CA ALA A 28 -13.76 -8.17 -15.13
C ALA A 28 -13.92 -6.86 -14.35
N VAL A 29 -13.44 -6.79 -13.10
CA VAL A 29 -13.35 -5.52 -12.35
C VAL A 29 -12.41 -4.53 -13.06
N GLU A 30 -11.26 -4.98 -13.57
CA GLU A 30 -10.34 -4.13 -14.32
C GLU A 30 -10.97 -3.59 -15.62
N GLU A 31 -11.68 -4.42 -16.39
CA GLU A 31 -12.38 -3.99 -17.62
C GLU A 31 -13.50 -2.99 -17.34
N LEU A 32 -14.34 -3.28 -16.33
CA LEU A 32 -15.43 -2.38 -15.94
C LEU A 32 -14.91 -1.07 -15.35
N TRP A 33 -13.80 -1.11 -14.60
CA TRP A 33 -13.15 0.11 -14.09
C TRP A 33 -12.55 0.96 -15.21
N GLU A 34 -11.91 0.35 -16.21
CA GLU A 34 -11.37 1.09 -17.35
C GLU A 34 -12.50 1.76 -18.16
N ARG A 35 -13.59 1.04 -18.46
CA ARG A 35 -14.78 1.60 -19.12
C ARG A 35 -15.40 2.74 -18.30
N TYR A 36 -15.44 2.61 -16.98
CA TYR A 36 -15.95 3.63 -16.06
C TYR A 36 -15.12 4.93 -16.12
N GLU A 37 -13.79 4.83 -15.99
CA GLU A 37 -12.88 5.97 -16.09
C GLU A 37 -12.95 6.66 -17.46
N GLN A 38 -13.06 5.90 -18.55
CA GLN A 38 -13.32 6.44 -19.89
C GLN A 38 -14.64 7.22 -19.96
N SER A 39 -15.70 6.73 -19.30
CA SER A 39 -16.99 7.42 -19.26
C SER A 39 -16.95 8.72 -18.46
N LYS A 40 -16.24 8.76 -17.31
CA LYS A 40 -16.01 9.98 -16.53
C LYS A 40 -15.23 11.01 -17.33
N LYS A 41 -14.18 10.58 -18.04
CA LYS A 41 -13.40 11.45 -18.93
C LYS A 41 -14.26 12.03 -20.05
N LEU A 42 -15.10 11.22 -20.70
CA LEU A 42 -16.02 11.68 -21.75
C LEU A 42 -17.04 12.70 -21.22
N ALA A 43 -17.59 12.47 -20.01
CA ALA A 43 -18.51 13.42 -19.38
C ALA A 43 -17.82 14.79 -19.13
N SER A 44 -16.64 14.78 -18.51
CA SER A 44 -15.88 16.02 -18.27
C SER A 44 -15.54 16.81 -19.54
N LEU A 45 -15.29 16.13 -20.66
CA LEU A 45 -15.03 16.78 -21.95
C LEU A 45 -16.29 17.39 -22.58
N LYS A 46 -17.47 16.78 -22.36
CA LYS A 46 -18.76 17.37 -22.77
C LYS A 46 -19.07 18.61 -21.95
N ASP A 47 -18.91 18.55 -20.63
CA ASP A 47 -19.12 19.69 -19.74
C ASP A 47 -18.24 20.89 -20.15
N ILE A 48 -16.96 20.64 -20.48
CA ILE A 48 -16.04 21.67 -21.00
C ILE A 48 -16.52 22.22 -22.36
N ASN A 49 -16.92 21.35 -23.29
CA ASN A 49 -17.40 21.76 -24.61
C ASN A 49 -18.69 22.62 -24.52
N ASP A 50 -19.60 22.25 -23.64
CA ASP A 50 -20.86 22.97 -23.44
C ASP A 50 -20.63 24.32 -22.74
N LEU A 51 -19.64 24.42 -21.86
CA LEU A 51 -19.21 25.70 -21.27
C LEU A 51 -18.51 26.62 -22.28
N VAL A 52 -17.71 26.08 -23.20
CA VAL A 52 -17.10 26.87 -24.29
C VAL A 52 -18.18 27.36 -25.26
N SER A 53 -19.09 26.47 -25.67
CA SER A 53 -20.21 26.80 -26.58
C SER A 53 -21.13 27.88 -26.01
N GLN A 54 -21.38 27.87 -24.69
CA GLN A 54 -22.14 28.94 -24.00
C GLN A 54 -21.39 30.27 -23.96
N ARG A 55 -20.04 30.25 -23.92
CA ARG A 55 -19.21 31.46 -23.90
C ARG A 55 -19.11 32.10 -25.28
N ASP A 56 -18.99 31.30 -26.33
CA ASP A 56 -19.01 31.77 -27.72
C ASP A 56 -20.39 32.34 -28.10
N ALA A 57 -21.48 31.74 -27.61
CA ALA A 57 -22.84 32.28 -27.77
C ALA A 57 -23.06 33.61 -27.03
N ALA A 58 -22.34 33.88 -25.94
CA ALA A 58 -22.39 35.15 -25.20
C ALA A 58 -21.44 36.23 -25.76
N GLY A 59 -20.54 35.88 -26.67
CA GLY A 59 -19.56 36.80 -27.28
C GLY A 59 -20.04 37.55 -28.52
N LEU A 60 -21.26 37.29 -29.01
CA LEU A 60 -21.83 37.93 -30.20
C LEU A 60 -22.95 38.92 -29.82
N GLY A 61 -22.56 40.01 -29.15
CA GLY A 61 -23.47 41.08 -28.76
C GLY A 61 -22.77 42.43 -28.55
N GLN A 62 -23.01 43.34 -29.49
CA GLN A 62 -22.64 44.77 -29.47
C GLN A 62 -21.15 45.11 -29.60
N ASP A 63 -20.73 45.23 -30.87
CA ASP A 63 -19.82 46.28 -31.31
C ASP A 63 -20.67 47.47 -31.81
N GLY A 64 -20.21 48.71 -31.58
CA GLY A 64 -20.89 49.95 -31.98
C GLY A 64 -21.17 50.93 -30.84
N GLY A 65 -20.29 51.94 -30.71
CA GLY A 65 -20.44 53.06 -29.77
C GLY A 65 -19.11 53.80 -29.56
N GLU A 66 -18.89 54.86 -30.32
CA GLU A 66 -17.71 55.73 -30.28
C GLU A 66 -17.80 56.75 -29.12
N GLU A 67 -16.63 57.27 -28.70
CA GLU A 67 -16.43 58.54 -27.95
C GLU A 67 -17.00 58.57 -26.50
N GLU A 68 -16.49 59.37 -25.56
CA GLU A 68 -15.71 60.62 -25.61
C GLU A 68 -14.77 60.73 -24.38
N ASP A 69 -13.86 61.71 -24.37
CA ASP A 69 -12.89 61.98 -23.30
C ASP A 69 -13.50 62.57 -22.01
N ASP A 70 -12.78 62.49 -20.88
CA ASP A 70 -12.56 63.65 -19.99
C ASP A 70 -11.53 63.33 -18.88
N ASP A 71 -10.49 64.15 -18.79
CA ASP A 71 -9.52 64.21 -17.68
C ASP A 71 -10.06 65.07 -16.51
N ASP A 72 -9.76 64.73 -15.26
CA ASP A 72 -9.75 65.73 -14.16
C ASP A 72 -8.72 65.34 -13.08
N GLU A 73 -7.61 66.09 -13.03
CA GLU A 73 -6.71 66.16 -11.87
C GLU A 73 -7.19 67.31 -10.97
N GLY A 74 -7.40 67.05 -9.67
CA GLY A 74 -8.03 68.01 -8.75
C GLY A 74 -7.64 67.81 -7.29
N ASP A 75 -6.40 68.18 -6.99
CA ASP A 75 -5.75 68.34 -5.70
C ASP A 75 -6.55 69.11 -4.62
N ASP A 76 -6.38 68.71 -3.35
CA ASP A 76 -6.28 69.65 -2.23
C ASP A 76 -5.54 69.05 -1.01
N GLU A 77 -4.82 69.88 -0.25
CA GLU A 77 -3.78 69.48 0.73
C GLU A 77 -4.06 70.04 2.17
N LEU A 78 -3.38 69.48 3.19
CA LEU A 78 -3.17 70.04 4.56
C LEU A 78 -4.39 70.04 5.54
N ASP A 79 -4.26 70.00 6.88
CA ASP A 79 -3.20 69.58 7.83
C ASP A 79 -3.79 69.49 9.29
N THR A 80 -3.00 68.95 10.23
CA THR A 80 -2.97 69.25 11.68
C THR A 80 -3.79 68.41 12.69
N THR A 81 -3.06 67.47 13.30
CA THR A 81 -3.03 67.00 14.72
C THR A 81 -4.31 66.85 15.57
N GLN A 82 -4.51 65.66 16.19
CA GLN A 82 -4.18 65.43 17.62
C GLN A 82 -4.42 63.98 18.13
N ARG A 83 -3.32 63.34 18.57
CA ARG A 83 -3.12 62.61 19.84
C ARG A 83 -4.34 61.93 20.52
N GLY A 84 -4.48 60.61 20.35
CA GLY A 84 -5.40 59.76 21.15
C GLY A 84 -4.80 58.39 21.51
N SER A 85 -4.38 58.19 22.76
CA SER A 85 -3.75 56.95 23.24
C SER A 85 -4.76 56.05 23.97
N MET A 86 -5.00 54.82 23.49
CA MET A 86 -5.60 53.76 24.32
C MET A 86 -4.86 52.41 24.19
N LYS A 87 -4.33 51.94 25.32
CA LYS A 87 -3.79 50.59 25.50
C LYS A 87 -4.93 49.64 25.87
N SER A 88 -5.08 48.51 25.18
CA SER A 88 -5.82 47.36 25.70
C SER A 88 -4.86 46.39 26.40
N LYS A 89 -5.32 45.73 27.47
CA LYS A 89 -4.53 44.83 28.33
C LYS A 89 -4.94 43.37 28.14
N SER A 90 -3.96 42.47 28.25
CA SER A 90 -4.00 41.23 29.03
C SER A 90 -5.17 40.24 28.85
N SER A 91 -4.85 39.00 28.47
CA SER A 91 -4.90 37.88 29.45
C SER A 91 -4.20 36.61 28.93
N ARG A 92 -3.67 35.81 29.88
CA ARG A 92 -3.13 34.46 29.66
C ARG A 92 -4.23 33.41 29.95
N PRO A 93 -4.03 32.16 29.49
CA PRO A 93 -4.18 30.99 30.35
C PRO A 93 -2.85 30.24 30.47
N HIS A 94 -2.27 30.10 31.66
CA HIS A 94 -2.60 29.11 32.71
C HIS A 94 -2.14 27.67 32.39
N SER A 95 -0.98 27.31 32.96
CA SER A 95 -0.50 25.95 33.07
C SER A 95 -1.21 25.21 34.23
N ILE A 96 -1.75 24.02 33.97
CA ILE A 96 -2.17 23.07 35.01
C ILE A 96 -1.66 21.66 34.67
N LYS A 97 -1.35 20.91 35.73
CA LYS A 97 -0.54 19.68 35.73
C LYS A 97 -1.33 18.41 35.39
N LEU A 98 -0.58 17.38 35.01
CA LEU A 98 -0.97 15.96 35.07
C LEU A 98 -1.52 15.55 36.45
N PRO A 99 -2.47 14.63 36.51
CA PRO A 99 -2.61 13.68 37.61
C PRO A 99 -1.96 12.33 37.27
N SER A 100 -1.22 11.78 38.22
CA SER A 100 -0.97 10.34 38.32
C SER A 100 -1.65 9.83 39.59
N VAL A 101 -1.86 8.51 39.70
CA VAL A 101 -1.66 7.65 40.91
C VAL A 101 -2.54 6.39 40.83
N SER A 102 -1.84 5.28 40.60
CA SER A 102 -1.92 3.95 41.23
C SER A 102 -3.20 3.43 41.93
N ARG A 103 -3.57 2.19 41.56
CA ARG A 103 -3.79 0.97 42.40
C ARG A 103 -4.26 -0.19 41.48
N LEU A 104 -4.15 -1.48 41.80
CA LEU A 104 -3.72 -2.20 43.02
C LEU A 104 -3.11 -3.57 42.63
N GLN A 105 -2.30 -4.17 43.52
CA GLN A 105 -1.83 -5.55 43.38
C GLN A 105 -2.96 -6.57 43.62
N SER A 106 -2.88 -7.72 42.97
CA SER A 106 -3.29 -9.00 43.56
C SER A 106 -2.33 -10.11 43.09
N GLN A 107 -2.26 -11.19 43.87
CA GLN A 107 -1.24 -12.24 43.84
C GLN A 107 -1.90 -13.54 44.34
N LEU A 108 -1.38 -14.71 43.91
CA LEU A 108 -1.73 -16.08 44.37
C LEU A 108 -3.11 -16.61 43.91
N SER A 109 -3.28 -17.85 43.40
CA SER A 109 -2.36 -18.98 43.10
C SER A 109 -2.97 -19.94 42.04
N SER A 110 -2.12 -20.82 41.47
CA SER A 110 -2.30 -22.28 41.21
C SER A 110 -3.63 -22.87 40.66
N ASP A 111 -3.66 -23.94 39.86
CA ASP A 111 -2.66 -24.78 39.17
C ASP A 111 -3.40 -25.49 38.00
N SER A 112 -2.69 -25.94 36.94
CA SER A 112 -2.94 -27.22 36.24
C SER A 112 -2.00 -27.41 35.04
N SER A 113 -1.42 -28.60 34.93
CA SER A 113 -0.43 -28.98 33.90
C SER A 113 -0.93 -30.10 32.98
N SER A 114 -0.67 -30.00 31.68
CA SER A 114 -0.61 -31.14 30.74
C SER A 114 0.16 -30.72 29.46
N VAL A 115 1.49 -30.87 29.39
CA VAL A 115 2.25 -31.98 28.75
C VAL A 115 1.62 -32.70 27.54
N SER A 116 2.48 -32.90 26.52
CA SER A 116 2.40 -33.88 25.41
C SER A 116 1.41 -33.55 24.28
N THR A 117 1.67 -33.84 22.99
CA THR A 117 2.80 -34.54 22.33
C THR A 117 2.92 -34.09 20.86
N THR A 118 4.11 -34.22 20.25
CA THR A 118 4.24 -34.30 18.78
C THR A 118 3.73 -35.65 18.27
N PRO A 119 3.49 -35.79 16.95
CA PRO A 119 4.48 -36.56 16.21
C PRO A 119 4.81 -36.00 14.81
N SER A 120 6.03 -36.28 14.37
CA SER A 120 6.45 -36.16 12.97
C SER A 120 6.05 -37.42 12.19
N VAL A 121 5.73 -37.27 10.89
CA VAL A 121 5.77 -38.39 9.94
C VAL A 121 6.53 -37.99 8.67
N MET A 122 7.54 -38.80 8.33
CA MET A 122 8.17 -38.82 7.02
C MET A 122 7.84 -40.15 6.32
N SER A 123 7.60 -40.12 5.01
CA SER A 123 7.76 -41.27 4.10
C SER A 123 7.79 -40.72 2.67
N THR A 124 8.90 -40.76 1.92
CA THR A 124 9.68 -41.87 1.30
C THR A 124 9.46 -41.88 -0.23
N LYS A 125 10.56 -42.00 -0.97
CA LYS A 125 10.62 -42.02 -2.44
C LYS A 125 10.09 -43.33 -3.05
N SER A 126 9.62 -43.26 -4.30
CA SER A 126 10.11 -44.08 -5.44
C SER A 126 9.45 -43.55 -6.73
N SER A 127 10.19 -43.01 -7.71
CA SER A 127 11.05 -43.70 -8.70
C SER A 127 10.29 -44.52 -9.74
N ARG A 128 10.14 -43.96 -10.96
CA ARG A 128 10.12 -44.72 -12.23
C ARG A 128 10.81 -43.92 -13.33
N SER A 129 11.55 -44.62 -14.18
CA SER A 129 12.39 -44.10 -15.26
C SER A 129 12.31 -45.04 -16.47
N ILE A 130 12.08 -44.53 -17.69
CA ILE A 130 12.26 -45.28 -18.96
C ILE A 130 12.78 -44.31 -20.05
N LEU A 131 13.52 -44.84 -21.04
CA LEU A 131 14.15 -44.14 -22.17
C LEU A 131 13.43 -44.49 -23.52
N SER A 132 13.79 -44.06 -24.74
CA SER A 132 15.00 -43.35 -25.22
C SER A 132 14.81 -42.69 -26.60
N SER A 133 15.67 -41.71 -26.90
CA SER A 133 16.36 -41.47 -28.18
C SER A 133 15.63 -41.42 -29.56
N SER A 134 15.76 -40.24 -30.19
CA SER A 134 16.38 -39.98 -31.53
C SER A 134 15.64 -40.12 -32.88
N THR A 135 15.88 -39.10 -33.74
CA THR A 135 15.73 -39.02 -35.22
C THR A 135 14.30 -39.05 -35.80
N ALA A 136 13.98 -38.42 -36.96
CA ALA A 136 14.79 -37.89 -38.05
C ALA A 136 14.17 -36.62 -38.71
N ALA A 137 14.87 -36.01 -39.68
CA ALA A 137 14.41 -34.83 -40.42
C ALA A 137 13.73 -35.19 -41.76
N THR A 138 12.68 -34.46 -42.17
CA THR A 138 12.19 -34.35 -43.55
C THR A 138 11.32 -33.08 -43.73
N THR A 139 11.54 -32.35 -44.82
CA THR A 139 10.68 -31.34 -45.44
C THR A 139 10.52 -31.73 -46.94
N PRO A 140 9.64 -31.13 -47.79
CA PRO A 140 8.81 -29.91 -47.65
C PRO A 140 7.34 -30.07 -48.18
N ILE A 141 6.70 -28.95 -48.60
CA ILE A 141 5.42 -28.79 -49.36
C ILE A 141 4.17 -28.85 -48.45
N SER A 142 3.49 -27.75 -48.10
CA SER A 142 2.85 -26.63 -48.84
C SER A 142 1.35 -26.87 -49.07
N GLU A 143 0.52 -26.24 -48.24
CA GLU A 143 -0.88 -25.91 -48.54
C GLU A 143 -1.30 -24.66 -47.74
N TYR A 144 -2.27 -23.91 -48.25
CA TYR A 144 -2.59 -22.54 -47.85
C TYR A 144 -3.46 -22.45 -46.58
N PRO A 145 -3.20 -21.51 -45.66
CA PRO A 145 -4.21 -21.04 -44.71
C PRO A 145 -5.08 -19.94 -45.34
N GLN A 146 -6.40 -20.16 -45.38
CA GLN A 146 -7.38 -19.08 -45.56
C GLN A 146 -7.47 -18.21 -44.28
N PRO A 147 -7.98 -16.96 -44.38
CA PRO A 147 -7.98 -16.04 -43.25
C PRO A 147 -9.10 -16.39 -42.26
N GLU A 148 -8.78 -17.18 -41.24
CA GLU A 148 -9.65 -17.28 -40.08
C GLU A 148 -9.62 -15.98 -39.28
N THR A 149 -10.81 -15.58 -38.83
CA THR A 149 -11.11 -14.30 -38.19
C THR A 149 -10.19 -14.01 -37.01
N ALA A 150 -9.79 -12.74 -36.88
CA ALA A 150 -8.95 -12.26 -35.79
C ALA A 150 -9.65 -12.37 -34.41
N GLU A 151 -9.60 -13.55 -33.79
CA GLU A 151 -9.71 -13.70 -32.34
C GLU A 151 -8.47 -13.08 -31.68
N MET A 152 -8.41 -11.74 -31.66
CA MET A 152 -7.48 -11.01 -30.81
C MET A 152 -7.97 -11.05 -29.35
N ARG A 153 -8.14 -12.27 -28.83
CA ARG A 153 -8.15 -12.54 -27.39
C ARG A 153 -6.77 -12.16 -26.87
N GLN A 154 -6.66 -10.92 -26.41
CA GLN A 154 -5.49 -10.44 -25.71
C GLN A 154 -5.25 -11.37 -24.51
N GLN A 155 -4.21 -12.21 -24.60
CA GLN A 155 -3.73 -13.00 -23.48
C GLN A 155 -3.09 -12.05 -22.47
N ARG A 156 -3.93 -11.36 -21.68
CA ARG A 156 -3.47 -10.59 -20.52
C ARG A 156 -2.90 -11.59 -19.50
N PRO A 157 -1.74 -11.28 -18.89
CA PRO A 157 -1.00 -12.29 -18.14
C PRO A 157 -1.72 -12.63 -16.83
N LYS A 158 -2.31 -13.83 -16.79
CA LYS A 158 -2.85 -14.46 -15.58
C LYS A 158 -1.75 -14.87 -14.58
N ASP A 159 -0.48 -14.63 -14.93
CA ASP A 159 0.71 -14.97 -14.15
C ASP A 159 1.35 -13.74 -13.49
N GLN A 160 0.54 -12.82 -12.95
CA GLN A 160 1.04 -11.68 -12.19
C GLN A 160 1.23 -12.06 -10.72
N TYR A 161 2.49 -12.13 -10.28
CA TYR A 161 2.85 -12.49 -8.90
C TYR A 161 3.50 -11.33 -8.16
N TYR A 162 2.91 -10.92 -7.03
CA TYR A 162 3.39 -9.80 -6.22
C TYR A 162 3.32 -10.12 -4.72
N PRO A 163 4.36 -9.77 -3.93
CA PRO A 163 4.18 -9.59 -2.50
C PRO A 163 3.32 -8.36 -2.27
N LEU A 164 2.32 -8.45 -1.39
CA LEU A 164 1.27 -7.44 -1.28
C LEU A 164 0.80 -7.23 0.14
N PHE A 165 0.30 -6.02 0.41
CA PHE A 165 -0.32 -5.62 1.68
C PHE A 165 -1.64 -4.92 1.41
N VAL A 166 -2.73 -5.44 1.98
CA VAL A 166 -4.05 -4.81 1.95
C VAL A 166 -4.30 -4.12 3.28
N THR A 167 -4.74 -2.87 3.22
CA THR A 167 -4.95 -2.00 4.38
C THR A 167 -6.35 -1.39 4.34
N TRP A 168 -7.13 -1.64 5.37
CA TRP A 168 -8.41 -0.97 5.62
C TRP A 168 -8.20 0.21 6.56
N ASN A 169 -8.74 1.37 6.18
CA ASN A 169 -8.79 2.56 7.01
C ASN A 169 -10.23 3.03 7.15
N THR A 170 -10.64 3.50 8.33
CA THR A 170 -11.84 4.33 8.47
C THR A 170 -11.52 5.78 8.11
N LEU A 171 -12.41 6.44 7.39
CA LEU A 171 -12.42 7.86 7.08
C LEU A 171 -13.33 8.59 8.06
N SER A 172 -12.82 9.60 8.75
CA SER A 172 -13.66 10.53 9.51
C SER A 172 -14.39 11.50 8.57
N LYS A 173 -15.45 12.15 9.07
CA LYS A 173 -16.14 13.25 8.35
C LYS A 173 -15.21 14.41 7.98
N ASN A 174 -14.06 14.50 8.62
CA ASN A 174 -13.05 15.54 8.43
C ASN A 174 -11.92 15.06 7.50
N GLY A 175 -12.09 13.92 6.81
CA GLY A 175 -11.08 13.34 5.89
C GLY A 175 -9.93 12.60 6.56
N HIS A 176 -9.89 12.51 7.90
CA HIS A 176 -8.79 11.87 8.62
C HIS A 176 -8.88 10.34 8.50
N LYS A 177 -7.80 9.70 8.02
CA LYS A 177 -7.69 8.24 7.94
C LYS A 177 -7.27 7.66 9.31
N SER A 178 -7.90 6.57 9.74
CA SER A 178 -7.48 5.80 10.91
C SER A 178 -7.39 4.33 10.55
N LEU A 179 -6.30 3.67 10.93
CA LEU A 179 -6.05 2.27 10.59
C LEU A 179 -7.11 1.37 11.23
N ARG A 180 -7.70 0.49 10.41
CA ARG A 180 -8.71 -0.49 10.83
C ARG A 180 -8.29 -1.95 10.62
N GLY A 181 -7.31 -2.20 9.75
CA GLY A 181 -6.66 -3.49 9.57
C GLY A 181 -5.58 -3.41 8.49
N CYS A 182 -4.49 -4.16 8.63
CA CYS A 182 -3.40 -4.21 7.65
C CYS A 182 -2.66 -5.53 7.75
N ILE A 183 -2.86 -6.41 6.76
CA ILE A 183 -2.20 -7.71 6.65
C ILE A 183 -1.68 -7.89 5.21
N GLY A 184 -0.57 -8.60 5.08
CA GLY A 184 0.12 -8.80 3.81
C GLY A 184 1.26 -9.79 3.94
N THR A 185 2.01 -9.96 2.86
CA THR A 185 3.14 -10.89 2.78
C THR A 185 4.30 -10.34 1.95
N PHE A 186 5.52 -10.81 2.28
CA PHE A 186 6.74 -10.58 1.52
C PHE A 186 7.06 -11.72 0.53
N GLU A 187 6.25 -12.77 0.53
CA GLU A 187 6.25 -13.81 -0.51
C GLU A 187 5.35 -13.38 -1.67
N ALA A 188 5.74 -13.71 -2.91
CA ALA A 188 4.93 -13.35 -4.07
C ALA A 188 3.68 -14.22 -4.14
N GLN A 189 2.51 -13.62 -4.36
CA GLN A 189 1.23 -14.30 -4.48
C GLN A 189 0.64 -14.00 -5.86
N GLU A 190 -0.11 -14.95 -6.41
CA GLU A 190 -0.98 -14.73 -7.57
C GLU A 190 -1.91 -13.55 -7.23
N LEU A 191 -2.02 -12.56 -8.13
CA LEU A 191 -2.59 -11.25 -7.81
C LEU A 191 -4.06 -11.35 -7.40
N GLU A 192 -4.87 -12.17 -8.06
CA GLU A 192 -6.30 -12.30 -7.80
C GLU A 192 -6.59 -13.06 -6.49
N GLU A 193 -6.01 -14.25 -6.32
CA GLU A 193 -6.09 -15.02 -5.06
C GLU A 193 -5.50 -14.26 -3.88
N GLY A 194 -4.36 -13.59 -4.08
CA GLY A 194 -3.68 -12.80 -3.08
C GLY A 194 -4.49 -11.59 -2.64
N LEU A 195 -5.04 -10.80 -3.57
CA LEU A 195 -5.91 -9.67 -3.23
C LEU A 195 -7.15 -10.15 -2.46
N LYS A 196 -7.82 -11.20 -2.92
CA LYS A 196 -9.00 -11.79 -2.25
C LYS A 196 -8.67 -12.22 -0.82
N THR A 197 -7.61 -13.02 -0.67
CA THR A 197 -7.17 -13.57 0.61
C THR A 197 -6.81 -12.45 1.58
N TYR A 198 -5.87 -11.56 1.21
CA TYR A 198 -5.39 -10.54 2.13
C TYR A 198 -6.40 -9.41 2.38
N ALA A 199 -7.35 -9.15 1.48
CA ALA A 199 -8.49 -8.25 1.74
C ALA A 199 -9.39 -8.77 2.86
N LEU A 200 -9.71 -10.07 2.87
CA LEU A 200 -10.54 -10.69 3.90
C LEU A 200 -9.75 -10.86 5.21
N THR A 201 -8.52 -11.38 5.16
CA THR A 201 -7.65 -11.55 6.35
C THR A 201 -7.41 -10.21 7.05
N SER A 202 -7.16 -9.12 6.31
CA SER A 202 -6.98 -7.79 6.91
C SER A 202 -8.29 -7.17 7.43
N ALA A 203 -9.46 -7.65 7.00
CA ALA A 203 -10.75 -7.18 7.50
C ALA A 203 -11.23 -7.94 8.75
N PHE A 204 -10.87 -9.22 8.88
CA PHE A 204 -11.45 -10.12 9.89
C PHE A 204 -10.43 -10.71 10.88
N ASP A 205 -9.20 -10.97 10.45
CA ASP A 205 -8.20 -11.75 11.21
C ASP A 205 -7.00 -10.94 11.72
N ASP A 206 -7.00 -9.62 11.50
CA ASP A 206 -6.02 -8.71 12.10
C ASP A 206 -6.28 -8.56 13.61
N SER A 207 -5.62 -9.40 14.41
CA SER A 207 -5.77 -9.49 15.88
C SER A 207 -5.60 -8.19 16.68
N ARG A 208 -5.14 -7.09 16.06
CA ARG A 208 -5.08 -5.75 16.68
C ARG A 208 -6.44 -5.05 16.70
N PHE A 209 -7.39 -5.49 15.90
CA PHE A 209 -8.70 -4.88 15.70
C PHE A 209 -9.81 -5.92 15.83
N THR A 210 -11.04 -5.47 16.12
CA THR A 210 -12.20 -6.35 15.97
C THR A 210 -12.52 -6.54 14.47
N PRO A 211 -13.09 -7.70 14.07
CA PRO A 211 -13.56 -7.90 12.70
C PRO A 211 -14.41 -6.71 12.22
N ILE A 212 -14.20 -6.25 10.99
CA ILE A 212 -14.99 -5.18 10.40
C ILE A 212 -16.45 -5.65 10.31
N PRO A 213 -17.44 -4.86 10.81
CA PRO A 213 -18.85 -5.14 10.57
C PRO A 213 -19.32 -4.49 9.26
N GLN A 214 -20.32 -5.09 8.62
CA GLN A 214 -20.91 -4.57 7.36
C GLN A 214 -21.37 -3.09 7.48
N SER A 215 -21.85 -2.67 8.66
CA SER A 215 -22.28 -1.30 8.93
C SER A 215 -21.16 -0.24 8.86
N LEU A 216 -19.89 -0.67 8.92
CA LEU A 216 -18.72 0.21 8.86
C LEU A 216 -18.26 0.46 7.42
N LEU A 217 -18.69 -0.37 6.45
CA LEU A 217 -18.32 -0.26 5.03
C LEU A 217 -18.43 1.18 4.47
N PRO A 218 -19.51 1.97 4.71
CA PRO A 218 -19.62 3.32 4.16
C PRO A 218 -18.55 4.31 4.63
N SER A 219 -17.81 3.96 5.70
CA SER A 219 -16.71 4.78 6.22
C SER A 219 -15.32 4.27 5.81
N LEU A 220 -15.21 3.23 4.99
CA LEU A 220 -13.91 2.63 4.65
C LEU A 220 -13.19 3.28 3.47
N SER A 221 -11.86 3.16 3.52
CA SER A 221 -10.96 3.23 2.37
C SER A 221 -10.06 2.00 2.36
N CYS A 222 -9.97 1.35 1.21
CA CYS A 222 -8.95 0.34 0.91
C CYS A 222 -7.67 1.06 0.46
N SER A 223 -6.52 0.59 0.91
CA SER A 223 -5.21 0.99 0.40
C SER A 223 -4.38 -0.27 0.16
N LEU A 224 -3.93 -0.43 -1.07
CA LEU A 224 -3.12 -1.56 -1.54
C LEU A 224 -1.68 -1.11 -1.71
N THR A 225 -0.74 -1.93 -1.26
CA THR A 225 0.67 -1.81 -1.66
C THR A 225 1.13 -3.10 -2.32
N LEU A 226 1.42 -3.07 -3.63
CA LEU A 226 2.14 -4.14 -4.32
C LEU A 226 3.63 -3.86 -4.23
N LEU A 227 4.42 -4.79 -3.70
CA LEU A 227 5.87 -4.63 -3.60
C LEU A 227 6.52 -5.01 -4.93
N GLY A 228 7.33 -4.11 -5.48
CA GLY A 228 7.97 -4.26 -6.78
C GLY A 228 9.35 -3.60 -6.83
N SER A 229 9.97 -3.62 -8.01
CA SER A 229 11.30 -3.05 -8.24
C SER A 229 12.37 -3.58 -7.28
N PHE A 230 12.41 -4.90 -7.08
CA PHE A 230 13.41 -5.57 -6.24
C PHE A 230 14.79 -5.53 -6.93
N GLU A 231 15.62 -4.57 -6.53
CA GLU A 231 16.95 -4.33 -7.09
C GLU A 231 18.04 -4.70 -6.06
N PRO A 232 19.04 -5.52 -6.42
CA PRO A 232 20.23 -5.70 -5.59
C PRO A 232 20.95 -4.37 -5.38
N CYS A 233 21.27 -4.04 -4.13
CA CYS A 233 22.07 -2.86 -3.80
C CYS A 233 23.55 -3.11 -4.16
N THR A 234 24.22 -2.13 -4.76
CA THR A 234 25.65 -2.19 -5.08
C THR A 234 26.55 -2.31 -3.85
N ASN A 235 26.08 -1.76 -2.72
CA ASN A 235 26.67 -1.88 -1.39
C ASN A 235 25.56 -1.83 -0.33
N ALA A 236 25.87 -2.15 0.92
CA ALA A 236 24.86 -2.24 1.99
C ALA A 236 24.00 -0.97 2.19
N LEU A 237 24.52 0.22 1.82
CA LEU A 237 23.90 1.52 2.06
C LEU A 237 23.33 2.17 0.78
N ASP A 238 23.37 1.47 -0.36
CA ASP A 238 22.77 1.88 -1.64
C ASP A 238 21.24 1.67 -1.63
N TRP A 239 20.57 2.55 -0.89
CA TRP A 239 19.12 2.71 -0.82
C TRP A 239 18.81 4.11 -0.26
N VAL A 240 17.54 4.51 -0.18
CA VAL A 240 17.14 5.85 0.28
C VAL A 240 16.11 5.71 1.41
N LEU A 241 16.41 6.33 2.56
CA LEU A 241 15.52 6.37 3.74
C LEU A 241 14.17 6.98 3.36
N GLY A 242 13.07 6.37 3.80
CA GLY A 242 11.70 6.83 3.51
C GLY A 242 11.21 6.57 2.09
N VAL A 243 12.08 6.12 1.16
CA VAL A 243 11.72 5.85 -0.23
C VAL A 243 11.80 4.36 -0.54
N HIS A 244 12.85 3.68 -0.08
CA HIS A 244 13.08 2.25 -0.35
C HIS A 244 12.79 1.41 0.89
N GLY A 245 11.98 0.37 0.68
CA GLY A 245 11.99 -0.78 1.57
C GLY A 245 13.27 -1.58 1.31
N ILE A 246 13.74 -2.30 2.31
CA ILE A 246 14.96 -3.09 2.21
C ILE A 246 14.76 -4.50 2.77
N ARG A 247 15.27 -5.47 2.02
CA ARG A 247 15.34 -6.88 2.38
C ARG A 247 16.80 -7.29 2.46
N ILE A 248 17.22 -7.80 3.61
CA ILE A 248 18.58 -8.34 3.79
C ILE A 248 18.57 -9.85 3.74
N SER A 249 19.67 -10.45 3.30
CA SER A 249 19.97 -11.86 3.53
C SER A 249 21.46 -12.07 3.72
N PHE A 250 21.85 -12.97 4.62
CA PHE A 250 23.24 -13.30 4.91
C PHE A 250 23.37 -14.72 5.48
N ILE A 251 24.61 -15.20 5.57
CA ILE A 251 24.96 -16.48 6.18
C ILE A 251 25.84 -16.23 7.40
N HIS A 252 25.46 -16.81 8.54
CA HIS A 252 26.26 -16.80 9.77
C HIS A 252 26.26 -18.21 10.39
N ARG A 253 27.43 -18.74 10.75
CA ARG A 253 27.62 -20.10 11.31
C ARG A 253 26.89 -21.21 10.51
N GLY A 254 26.93 -21.13 9.18
CA GLY A 254 26.28 -22.10 8.28
C GLY A 254 24.75 -22.02 8.21
N ARG A 255 24.12 -21.06 8.90
CA ARG A 255 22.67 -20.80 8.81
C ARG A 255 22.40 -19.56 7.97
N ARG A 256 21.33 -19.59 7.17
CA ARG A 256 20.87 -18.44 6.39
C ARG A 256 19.90 -17.61 7.24
N TYR A 257 20.10 -16.30 7.19
CA TYR A 257 19.31 -15.28 7.87
C TYR A 257 18.70 -14.34 6.83
N GLY A 258 17.55 -13.77 7.15
CA GLY A 258 16.92 -12.73 6.33
C GLY A 258 15.82 -12.00 7.07
N ALA A 259 15.64 -10.73 6.75
CA ALA A 259 14.60 -9.87 7.29
C ALA A 259 14.24 -8.77 6.28
N THR A 260 13.10 -8.12 6.48
CA THR A 260 12.61 -7.06 5.61
C THR A 260 11.97 -5.93 6.42
N TYR A 261 12.20 -4.69 6.00
CA TYR A 261 11.47 -3.50 6.47
C TYR A 261 10.84 -2.76 5.29
N LEU A 262 9.67 -2.19 5.53
CA LEU A 262 8.98 -1.26 4.64
C LEU A 262 9.69 0.11 4.64
N PRO A 263 9.51 0.96 3.60
CA PRO A 263 10.21 2.25 3.48
C PRO A 263 10.06 3.15 4.71
N ASP A 264 8.87 3.13 5.31
CA ASP A 264 8.44 4.08 6.33
C ASP A 264 9.07 3.78 7.72
N VAL A 265 9.43 2.51 8.00
CA VAL A 265 9.88 2.02 9.33
C VAL A 265 11.12 2.77 9.85
N ALA A 266 12.12 2.99 9.00
CA ALA A 266 13.35 3.64 9.42
C ALA A 266 13.12 5.12 9.79
N VAL A 267 12.22 5.79 9.07
CA VAL A 267 11.88 7.20 9.29
C VAL A 267 11.06 7.36 10.57
N GLU A 268 10.05 6.51 10.78
CA GLU A 268 9.23 6.52 11.99
C GLU A 268 10.03 6.29 13.28
N GLN A 269 11.10 5.49 13.21
CA GLN A 269 11.99 5.21 14.34
C GLN A 269 13.15 6.22 14.47
N GLY A 270 13.32 7.14 13.51
CA GLY A 270 14.44 8.07 13.48
C GLY A 270 15.81 7.41 13.26
N TRP A 271 15.85 6.23 12.64
CA TRP A 271 17.08 5.46 12.44
C TRP A 271 17.87 5.94 11.21
N THR A 272 19.20 5.98 11.35
CA THR A 272 20.13 6.04 10.23
C THR A 272 20.09 4.75 9.39
N LYS A 273 20.72 4.75 8.21
CA LYS A 273 20.82 3.54 7.38
C LYS A 273 21.55 2.42 8.10
N GLU A 274 22.64 2.77 8.79
CA GLU A 274 23.48 1.88 9.58
C GLU A 274 22.70 1.20 10.69
N GLU A 275 21.97 1.98 11.50
CA GLU A 275 21.11 1.47 12.58
C GLU A 275 19.96 0.61 12.03
N THR A 276 19.38 0.99 10.88
CA THR A 276 18.33 0.22 10.23
C THR A 276 18.82 -1.17 9.81
N LEU A 277 20.03 -1.26 9.24
CA LEU A 277 20.62 -2.55 8.86
C LEU A 277 20.96 -3.41 10.08
N GLU A 278 21.54 -2.84 11.13
CA GLU A 278 21.81 -3.58 12.36
C GLU A 278 20.51 -4.08 13.02
N SER A 279 19.49 -3.22 13.06
CA SER A 279 18.12 -3.57 13.51
C SER A 279 17.53 -4.71 12.68
N LEU A 280 17.71 -4.71 11.35
CA LEU A 280 17.30 -5.81 10.48
C LEU A 280 18.07 -7.11 10.74
N MET A 281 19.38 -7.04 10.98
CA MET A 281 20.17 -8.24 11.32
C MET A 281 19.67 -8.85 12.63
N ARG A 282 19.43 -8.03 13.65
CA ARG A 282 18.81 -8.49 14.92
C ARG A 282 17.40 -9.05 14.70
N LYS A 283 16.56 -8.40 13.89
CA LYS A 283 15.22 -8.89 13.50
C LYS A 283 15.26 -10.22 12.74
N ALA A 284 16.31 -10.48 11.98
CA ALA A 284 16.54 -11.77 11.32
C ALA A 284 16.93 -12.89 12.30
N GLY A 285 17.24 -12.57 13.57
CA GLY A 285 17.70 -13.51 14.59
C GLY A 285 19.23 -13.56 14.76
N TRP A 286 19.95 -12.50 14.41
CA TRP A 286 21.40 -12.40 14.67
C TRP A 286 21.69 -11.71 16.01
N ASP A 287 22.29 -12.47 16.93
CA ASP A 287 22.61 -12.04 18.31
C ASP A 287 23.81 -11.08 18.43
N GLY A 288 24.37 -10.63 17.30
CA GLY A 288 25.52 -9.74 17.27
C GLY A 288 26.88 -10.43 17.05
N PRO A 289 27.99 -9.67 17.17
CA PRO A 289 29.33 -10.18 17.02
C PRO A 289 29.63 -11.35 17.95
N THR A 290 30.28 -12.40 17.43
CA THR A 290 30.79 -13.50 18.27
C THR A 290 32.05 -13.06 19.01
N THR A 291 31.88 -12.16 20.00
CA THR A 291 32.93 -11.91 20.99
C THR A 291 33.05 -13.15 21.87
N GLY A 292 34.18 -13.83 21.77
CA GLY A 292 34.44 -15.05 22.54
C GLY A 292 34.42 -14.77 24.04
N GLY A 293 33.52 -15.46 24.76
CA GLY A 293 33.51 -15.57 26.22
C GLY A 293 33.13 -14.30 27.01
N VAL A 294 31.91 -14.29 27.56
CA VAL A 294 31.47 -13.80 28.90
C VAL A 294 31.99 -12.48 29.53
N ALA A 295 32.87 -11.69 28.91
CA ALA A 295 33.76 -10.77 29.64
C ALA A 295 33.55 -9.25 29.40
N ARG A 296 32.41 -8.79 28.84
CA ARG A 296 32.17 -7.35 28.59
C ARG A 296 30.86 -6.74 29.11
N ARG A 297 30.08 -7.43 29.96
CA ARG A 297 28.85 -6.88 30.56
C ARG A 297 29.05 -6.24 31.95
N LEU A 298 30.25 -5.73 32.28
CA LEU A 298 30.55 -5.14 33.60
C LEU A 298 31.30 -3.79 33.59
N LEU A 299 31.47 -3.14 32.44
CA LEU A 299 32.07 -1.80 32.36
C LEU A 299 31.15 -0.82 31.62
N LYS A 300 30.01 -0.47 32.25
CA LYS A 300 29.18 0.65 31.83
C LYS A 300 29.71 1.92 32.50
N GLY A 301 30.70 2.55 31.88
CA GLY A 301 31.32 3.78 32.39
C GLY A 301 31.90 4.65 31.27
N SER A 302 31.47 5.91 31.26
CA SER A 302 31.96 7.01 30.42
C SER A 302 31.65 7.00 28.92
N SER A 303 31.16 8.15 28.46
CA SER A 303 31.16 8.59 27.07
C SER A 303 32.57 8.88 26.57
N SER A 304 32.91 8.41 25.37
CA SER A 304 34.01 8.99 24.58
C SER A 304 33.82 8.72 23.09
N SER A 305 33.75 9.79 22.31
CA SER A 305 33.87 9.80 20.86
C SER A 305 35.22 9.21 20.40
N GLY A 306 35.19 8.14 19.61
CA GLY A 306 36.39 7.54 19.02
C GLY A 306 36.04 6.53 17.93
N HIS A 307 36.20 6.92 16.66
CA HIS A 307 35.87 6.09 15.50
C HIS A 307 36.95 5.03 15.22
N SER A 308 37.02 4.00 16.07
CA SER A 308 37.78 2.76 15.81
C SER A 308 37.13 1.56 16.53
N GLY A 309 35.81 1.42 16.34
CA GLY A 309 35.11 0.18 16.70
C GLY A 309 35.47 -0.98 15.76
N PRO A 310 35.03 -2.21 16.06
CA PRO A 310 35.06 -3.29 15.08
C PRO A 310 34.27 -2.87 13.82
N GLY A 311 34.65 -3.44 12.66
CA GLY A 311 34.00 -3.16 11.38
C GLY A 311 32.48 -3.33 11.39
N LYS A 312 31.81 -2.73 10.40
CA LYS A 312 30.34 -2.61 10.34
C LYS A 312 29.70 -3.99 10.56
N PRO A 313 28.55 -4.10 11.27
CA PRO A 313 27.98 -5.39 11.67
C PRO A 313 27.87 -6.44 10.54
N TRP A 314 27.53 -6.00 9.33
CA TRP A 314 27.40 -6.83 8.14
C TRP A 314 28.71 -7.28 7.48
N GLU A 315 29.86 -6.67 7.83
CA GLU A 315 31.19 -7.11 7.41
C GLU A 315 31.64 -8.38 8.17
N GLN A 316 30.93 -8.75 9.23
CA GLN A 316 31.24 -9.88 10.11
C GLN A 316 30.44 -11.16 9.75
N VAL A 317 29.66 -11.11 8.67
CA VAL A 317 28.85 -12.24 8.17
C VAL A 317 29.15 -12.49 6.68
N SER A 318 29.03 -13.75 6.26
CA SER A 318 29.27 -14.14 4.87
C SER A 318 28.04 -13.91 4.00
N ASP A 319 28.25 -13.62 2.70
CA ASP A 319 27.19 -13.44 1.70
C ASP A 319 26.13 -12.39 2.10
N PHE A 320 26.55 -11.27 2.72
CA PHE A 320 25.62 -10.19 3.05
C PHE A 320 25.13 -9.48 1.79
N ARG A 321 23.82 -9.56 1.55
CA ARG A 321 23.12 -8.92 0.43
C ARG A 321 22.02 -8.03 0.96
N VAL A 322 21.87 -6.87 0.35
CA VAL A 322 20.72 -5.98 0.51
C VAL A 322 20.02 -5.88 -0.84
N VAL A 323 18.70 -5.97 -0.83
CA VAL A 323 17.82 -5.72 -1.97
C VAL A 323 16.91 -4.56 -1.58
N LYS A 324 16.98 -3.46 -2.32
CA LYS A 324 16.04 -2.35 -2.22
C LYS A 324 14.79 -2.66 -3.05
N TYR A 325 13.65 -2.17 -2.62
CA TYR A 325 12.39 -2.30 -3.34
C TYR A 325 11.48 -1.11 -3.06
N GLN A 326 10.44 -0.93 -3.89
CA GLN A 326 9.46 0.12 -3.75
C GLN A 326 8.05 -0.47 -3.62
N GLY A 327 7.18 0.22 -2.90
CA GLY A 327 5.76 -0.10 -2.82
C GLY A 327 4.98 0.69 -3.85
N LEU A 328 4.37 0.00 -4.81
CA LEU A 328 3.39 0.59 -5.72
C LEU A 328 2.08 0.72 -4.93
N LYS A 329 1.79 1.94 -4.46
CA LYS A 329 0.65 2.25 -3.60
C LYS A 329 -0.55 2.70 -4.45
N ALA A 330 -1.73 2.16 -4.17
CA ALA A 330 -3.02 2.62 -4.68
C ALA A 330 -4.05 2.66 -3.55
N SER A 331 -5.12 3.44 -3.71
CA SER A 331 -6.23 3.47 -2.74
C SER A 331 -7.54 3.83 -3.41
N ALA A 332 -8.64 3.32 -2.86
CA ALA A 332 -10.00 3.75 -3.16
C ALA A 332 -10.79 3.92 -1.86
N SER A 333 -11.81 4.76 -1.88
CA SER A 333 -12.84 4.86 -0.85
C SER A 333 -14.04 3.96 -1.17
N TYR A 334 -14.86 3.68 -0.17
CA TYR A 334 -16.15 3.01 -0.39
C TYR A 334 -17.08 3.84 -1.28
N ALA A 335 -16.98 5.17 -1.27
CA ALA A 335 -17.77 6.04 -2.12
C ALA A 335 -17.43 5.84 -3.61
N GLU A 336 -16.14 5.79 -3.96
CA GLU A 336 -15.69 5.47 -5.33
C GLU A 336 -16.13 4.06 -5.77
N TRP A 337 -16.07 3.08 -4.86
CA TRP A 337 -16.58 1.73 -5.12
C TRP A 337 -18.09 1.71 -5.34
N GLN A 338 -18.87 2.47 -4.56
CA GLN A 338 -20.31 2.54 -4.71
C GLN A 338 -20.71 3.26 -6.00
N GLU A 339 -20.06 4.38 -6.33
CA GLU A 339 -20.29 5.14 -7.56
C GLU A 339 -20.00 4.27 -8.81
N TRP A 340 -18.88 3.53 -8.80
CA TRP A 340 -18.59 2.54 -9.84
C TRP A 340 -19.64 1.44 -9.90
N ARG A 341 -20.06 0.89 -8.77
CA ARG A 341 -21.06 -0.20 -8.73
C ARG A 341 -22.43 0.26 -9.26
N GLU A 342 -22.85 1.47 -8.90
CA GLU A 342 -24.07 2.09 -9.43
C GLU A 342 -23.98 2.35 -10.93
N TRP A 343 -22.81 2.80 -11.41
CA TRP A 343 -22.54 2.94 -12.84
C TRP A 343 -22.62 1.60 -13.59
N VAL A 344 -22.01 0.52 -13.08
CA VAL A 344 -22.11 -0.82 -13.70
C VAL A 344 -23.57 -1.28 -13.75
N MET A 345 -24.34 -1.08 -12.68
CA MET A 345 -25.78 -1.41 -12.64
C MET A 345 -26.63 -0.54 -13.58
N SER A 346 -26.10 0.57 -14.10
CA SER A 346 -26.76 1.41 -15.11
C SER A 346 -26.49 0.96 -16.55
N LEU A 347 -25.47 0.12 -16.76
CA LEU A 347 -25.16 -0.47 -18.06
C LEU A 347 -26.24 -1.51 -18.40
N LYS A 348 -27.09 -1.18 -19.39
CA LYS A 348 -28.11 -2.10 -19.91
C LYS A 348 -27.52 -3.11 -20.90
N ASP A 349 -26.37 -3.69 -20.56
CA ASP A 349 -25.56 -4.55 -21.43
C ASP A 349 -25.30 -5.95 -20.85
N GLY A 350 -25.87 -6.28 -19.68
CA GLY A 350 -25.68 -7.56 -18.99
C GLY A 350 -24.57 -7.54 -17.93
N SER A 351 -23.79 -6.45 -17.81
CA SER A 351 -22.74 -6.33 -16.79
C SER A 351 -23.28 -6.37 -15.35
N GLU A 352 -24.57 -6.06 -15.15
CA GLU A 352 -25.26 -6.18 -13.86
C GLU A 352 -25.31 -7.63 -13.34
N GLU A 353 -25.39 -8.62 -14.24
CA GLU A 353 -25.42 -10.04 -13.88
C GLU A 353 -24.08 -10.51 -13.29
N LEU A 354 -22.97 -9.86 -13.64
CA LEU A 354 -21.64 -10.16 -13.06
C LEU A 354 -21.55 -9.75 -11.59
N LEU A 355 -22.22 -8.64 -11.21
CA LEU A 355 -22.23 -8.13 -9.84
C LEU A 355 -23.28 -8.79 -8.94
N CYS A 356 -24.36 -9.29 -9.54
CA CYS A 356 -25.43 -10.03 -8.88
C CYS A 356 -25.86 -11.22 -9.76
N PRO A 357 -25.12 -12.34 -9.77
CA PRO A 357 -25.51 -13.53 -10.52
C PRO A 357 -26.87 -14.02 -10.06
N THR A 358 -27.86 -13.98 -10.95
CA THR A 358 -29.20 -14.49 -10.64
C THR A 358 -29.08 -15.99 -10.40
N THR A 359 -29.38 -16.43 -9.18
CA THR A 359 -29.34 -17.85 -8.80
C THR A 359 -30.40 -18.59 -9.62
N ARG A 360 -29.97 -19.43 -10.57
CA ARG A 360 -30.82 -20.34 -11.33
C ARG A 360 -30.92 -21.69 -10.65
#